data_AF-A0A9W6JKF3-F1
#
_entry.id   AF-A0A9W6JKF3-F1
#
_cell.length_a   1.000
_cell.length_b   1.000
_cell.length_c   1.000
_cell.angle_alpha   90.00
_cell.angle_beta   90.00
_cell.angle_gamma   90.00
#
_symmetry.space_group_name_H-M   'P 1'
#
loop_
_entity.id
_entity.type
_entity.pdbx_description
1 polymer ?
#
loop_
_entity_poly.entity_id
_entity_poly.type
_entity_poly.pdbx_seq_one_letter_code
_entity_poly.pdbx_strand_id
1 'polypeptide(L)' 'MIAFLNLGAWAVSAALALWMLIDLVRTNRSYSEDYLTSSAEGDIIDAETGETAARQ' A
#
# COMPACT_ATOMS: atom_id res chain seq x y z
N MET A 1 28.64 -21.26 14.09
CA MET A 1 27.89 -21.48 12.83
C MET A 1 26.49 -20.86 12.87
N ILE A 2 25.64 -21.21 13.85
CA ILE A 2 24.25 -20.70 13.93
C ILE A 2 24.14 -19.19 14.21
N ALA A 3 25.10 -18.60 14.93
CA ALA A 3 25.07 -17.17 15.29
C ALA A 3 25.02 -16.24 14.07
N PHE A 4 25.80 -16.52 13.02
CA PHE A 4 25.79 -15.71 11.80
C PHE A 4 24.47 -15.84 11.02
N LEU A 5 23.89 -17.06 11.00
CA LEU A 5 22.58 -17.28 10.39
C LEU A 5 21.46 -16.58 11.16
N ASN A 6 21.52 -16.60 12.49
CA ASN A 6 20.56 -15.91 13.33
C ASN A 6 20.63 -14.39 13.16
N LEU A 7 21.85 -13.82 13.17
CA LEU A 7 22.05 -12.39 12.93
C LEU A 7 21.58 -11.99 11.52
N GLY A 8 21.88 -12.82 10.50
CA GLY A 8 21.40 -12.62 9.13
C GLY A 8 19.87 -12.64 9.03
N ALA A 9 19.21 -13.59 9.69
CA ALA A 9 17.75 -13.68 9.72
C ALA A 9 17.11 -12.45 10.39
N TRP A 10 17.67 -12.00 11.51
CA TRP A 10 17.23 -10.77 12.18
C TRP A 10 17.44 -9.52 11.32
N ALA A 11 18.59 -9.41 10.65
CA ALA A 11 18.87 -8.29 9.76
C ALA A 11 17.89 -8.22 8.58
N VAL A 12 17.60 -9.36 7.94
CA VAL A 12 16.61 -9.45 6.85
C VAL A 12 15.21 -9.11 7.36
N SER A 13 14.82 -9.65 8.51
CA SER A 13 13.52 -9.34 9.11
C SER A 13 13.35 -7.86 9.41
N ALA A 14 14.37 -7.22 10.01
CA ALA A 14 14.36 -5.79 10.30
C ALA A 14 14.30 -4.94 9.01
N ALA A 15 15.05 -5.33 7.97
CA ALA A 15 15.02 -4.65 6.69
C ALA A 15 13.63 -4.73 6.02
N LEU A 16 12.99 -5.90 6.06
CA LEU A 16 11.62 -6.09 5.55
C LEU A 16 10.61 -5.26 6.33
N ALA A 17 10.69 -5.26 7.66
CA ALA A 17 9.80 -4.45 8.49
C ALA A 17 9.95 -2.95 8.19
N LEU A 18 11.19 -2.47 8.04
CA LEU A 18 11.45 -1.08 7.66
C LEU A 18 10.89 -0.76 6.27
N TRP A 19 11.07 -1.65 5.30
CA TRP A 19 10.54 -1.48 3.96
C TRP A 19 9.00 -1.38 3.97
N MET A 20 8.33 -2.24 4.72
CA MET A 20 6.87 -2.18 4.89
C MET A 20 6.39 -0.88 5.54
N LEU A 21 7.11 -0.37 6.54
CA LEU A 21 6.77 0.92 7.18
C LEU A 21 6.93 2.10 6.21
N ILE A 22 8.01 2.10 5.42
CA ILE A 22 8.21 3.12 4.38
C ILE A 22 7.08 3.06 3.36
N ASP A 23 6.73 1.85 2.91
CA ASP A 23 5.64 1.64 1.96
C ASP A 23 4.30 2.11 2.53
N LEU A 24 3.98 1.74 3.77
CA LEU A 24 2.78 2.21 4.48
C LEU A 24 2.69 3.73 4.50
N VAL A 25 3.76 4.43 4.90
CA VAL A 25 3.80 5.90 4.96
C VAL A 25 3.64 6.51 3.57
N ARG A 26 4.23 5.90 2.53
CA ARG A 26 4.10 6.37 1.15
C ARG A 26 2.66 6.21 0.65
N THR A 27 2.05 5.06 0.88
CA THR A 27 0.66 4.76 0.49
C THR A 27 -0.31 5.71 1.17
N ASN A 28 -0.18 5.91 2.49
CA ASN A 28 -1.01 6.84 3.26
C ASN A 28 -0.89 8.30 2.80
N ARG A 29 0.23 8.68 2.19
CA ARG A 29 0.43 10.03 1.63
C ARG A 29 -0.08 10.15 0.19
N SER A 30 -0.14 9.05 -0.53
CA SER A 30 -0.49 9.05 -1.96
C SER A 30 -2.00 8.94 -2.19
N TYR A 31 -2.73 8.38 -1.22
CA TYR A 31 -4.16 8.14 -1.31
C TYR A 31 -4.90 8.70 -0.09
N SER A 32 -6.15 9.14 -0.28
CA SER A 32 -7.00 9.59 0.82
C SER A 32 -7.52 8.41 1.65
N GLU A 33 -7.83 8.66 2.92
CA GLU A 33 -8.42 7.64 3.81
C GLU A 33 -9.75 7.10 3.28
N ASP A 34 -10.59 7.97 2.72
CA ASP A 34 -11.85 7.57 2.10
C ASP A 34 -11.63 6.58 0.94
N TYR A 35 -10.55 6.75 0.18
CA TYR A 35 -10.19 5.82 -0.89
C TYR A 35 -9.63 4.51 -0.34
N LEU A 36 -8.73 4.56 0.65
CA LEU A 36 -8.09 3.38 1.24
C LEU A 36 -9.06 2.50 2.04
N THR A 37 -10.13 3.09 2.59
CA THR A 37 -11.16 2.40 3.37
C THR A 37 -12.45 2.15 2.58
N SER A 38 -12.49 2.59 1.31
CA SER A 38 -13.61 2.31 0.44
C SER A 38 -13.68 0.81 0.15
N SER A 39 -14.85 0.22 0.40
CA SER A 39 -15.15 -1.17 0.04
C SER A 39 -15.55 -1.33 -1.44
N ALA A 40 -15.39 -0.27 -2.25
CA ALA A 40 -15.63 -0.27 -3.69
C ALA A 40 -14.51 -1.04 -4.41
N GLU A 41 -14.48 -2.35 -4.22
CA GLU A 41 -13.69 -3.32 -4.96
C GLU A 41 -14.17 -3.36 -6.43
N GLY A 42 -13.89 -2.32 -7.22
CA GLY A 42 -14.13 -2.35 -8.67
C GLY A 42 -14.60 -1.09 -9.39
N ASP A 43 -14.99 0.00 -8.71
CA ASP A 43 -15.57 1.18 -9.40
C ASP A 43 -14.55 2.22 -9.89
N ILE A 44 -13.26 1.90 -9.88
CA ILE A 44 -12.20 2.84 -10.32
C ILE A 44 -12.25 3.06 -11.85
N ILE A 45 -12.95 2.20 -12.61
CA ILE A 45 -13.23 2.40 -14.04
C ILE A 45 -14.50 3.25 -14.27
N ASP A 46 -15.43 3.29 -13.31
CA ASP A 46 -16.74 3.95 -13.49
C ASP A 46 -16.80 5.37 -12.92
N ALA A 47 -15.87 5.77 -12.04
CA ALA A 47 -15.79 7.15 -11.57
C ALA A 47 -15.41 8.14 -12.70
N GLU A 48 -14.46 7.79 -13.56
CA GLU A 48 -14.08 8.61 -14.73
C GLU A 48 -15.13 8.51 -15.86
N THR A 49 -15.71 7.33 -16.08
CA THR A 49 -16.73 7.11 -17.12
C THR A 49 -18.08 7.74 -16.74
N GLY A 50 -18.49 7.66 -15.47
CA GLY A 50 -19.72 8.24 -14.93
C GLY A 50 -19.69 9.77 -14.87
N GLU A 51 -18.54 10.38 -14.56
CA GLU A 51 -18.36 11.84 -14.64
C GLU A 51 -18.45 12.40 -16.06
N THR A 52 -18.12 11.59 -17.08
CA THR A 52 -18.18 11.98 -18.49
C THR A 52 -19.58 11.78 -19.08
N ALA A 53 -20.34 10.79 -18.58
CA ALA A 53 -21.73 10.55 -18.95
C ALA A 53 -22.72 11.57 -18.34
N ALA A 54 -22.45 12.09 -17.14
CA ALA A 54 -23.31 13.09 -16.49
C ALA A 54 -23.16 14.52 -17.07
N ARG A 55 -22.14 14.76 -17.90
CA ARG A 55 -21.88 16.05 -18.57
C ARG A 55 -22.36 16.10 -20.03
N GLN A 56 -22.94 15.02 -20.57
CA GLN A 56 -23.53 14.97 -21.91
C GLN A 56 -25.06 15.04 -21.88
#